data_AF-A0A913XZR1-F1
#
_entry.id   AF-A0A913XZR1-F1
#
_cell.length_a   1.000
_cell.length_b   1.000
_cell.length_c   1.000
_cell.angle_alpha   90.00
_cell.angle_beta   90.00
_cell.angle_gamma   90.00
#
_symmetry.space_group_name_H-M   'P 1'
#
loop_
_entity.id
_entity.type
_entity.pdbx_description
1 polymer ?
#
loop_
_entity_poly.entity_id
_entity_poly.type
_entity_poly.pdbx_seq_one_letter_code
_entity_poly.pdbx_strand_id
1 'polypeptide(L)'
;MFVNNSTLSKQMVLFKGCRDGSSVSQIVLTTIIIIMSIISNGAICCLLVRFRSLRTVPNILVANLAFIDVINAITNMPLFIMWYLCQVRFLTGPAVSWIIVTWYVLFMYLTVTSLVVLMLDRYGAIVHGLKYHTWKTKNKAAFAVIVIWLIAMSYTLGMFSLGVSIDVGNMPVWIYRIYYFKNFGRSFLIPGQLIPFAFMVILGFLIWRKVRVSTRAIAPQSNVGKRVRSDVQTAKTLAITILAYFLMGCFPVLLHSIAKLHGSWIHFSAFFFTFLNSMANPVIYSLRTRRFRAALLLLLRDPCGDSQPTDKKSRSMNSSTVATNTKMTTFVSDVENRVF
;
A
#
# COMPACT_ATOMS: atom_id res chain seq x y z
N MET A 1 -20.95 -37.51 -24.22
CA MET A 1 -20.12 -37.51 -25.44
C MET A 1 -18.66 -37.52 -24.98
N PHE A 2 -18.00 -38.67 -25.10
CA PHE A 2 -16.63 -38.87 -24.65
C PHE A 2 -15.70 -37.94 -25.45
N VAL A 3 -15.13 -36.93 -24.79
CA VAL A 3 -14.11 -36.08 -25.39
C VAL A 3 -12.85 -36.93 -25.52
N ASN A 4 -12.51 -37.23 -26.77
CA ASN A 4 -11.43 -38.11 -27.17
C ASN A 4 -10.06 -37.57 -26.68
N ASN A 5 -9.28 -38.40 -26.00
CA ASN A 5 -7.94 -38.07 -25.47
C ASN A 5 -6.95 -37.63 -26.56
N SER A 6 -7.25 -37.91 -27.82
CA SER A 6 -6.45 -37.53 -29.00
C SER A 6 -6.63 -36.07 -29.45
N THR A 7 -7.65 -35.36 -28.94
CA THR A 7 -7.83 -33.92 -29.20
C THR A 7 -7.08 -33.04 -28.21
N LEU A 8 -6.77 -33.56 -27.02
CA LEU A 8 -5.97 -32.86 -26.00
C LEU A 8 -4.48 -32.82 -26.34
N SER A 9 -3.96 -33.82 -27.05
CA SER A 9 -2.55 -33.86 -27.46
C SER A 9 -2.21 -32.93 -28.63
N LYS A 10 -3.23 -32.44 -29.37
CA LYS A 10 -3.06 -31.49 -30.49
C LYS A 10 -3.18 -30.02 -30.08
N GLN A 11 -3.54 -29.71 -28.84
CA GLN A 11 -3.12 -28.43 -28.23
C GLN A 11 -1.67 -28.58 -27.78
N MET A 12 -0.76 -28.61 -28.74
CA MET A 12 0.63 -28.27 -28.49
C MET A 12 0.60 -26.92 -27.79
N VAL A 13 0.82 -26.93 -26.46
CA VAL A 13 0.98 -25.76 -25.61
C VAL A 13 2.12 -24.97 -26.23
N LEU A 14 1.78 -24.04 -27.12
CA LEU A 14 2.73 -23.24 -27.84
C LEU A 14 3.25 -22.23 -26.82
N PHE A 15 4.30 -22.65 -26.10
CA PHE A 15 5.01 -21.85 -25.13
C PHE A 15 5.41 -20.55 -25.82
N LYS A 16 4.74 -19.46 -25.48
CA LYS A 16 5.05 -18.16 -26.03
C LYS A 16 6.38 -17.73 -25.42
N GLY A 17 7.47 -17.83 -26.17
CA GLY A 17 8.77 -17.31 -25.74
C GLY A 17 8.67 -15.80 -25.49
N CYS A 18 9.50 -15.27 -24.57
CA CYS A 18 9.52 -13.84 -24.20
C CYS A 18 9.85 -12.86 -25.35
N ARG A 19 9.91 -13.35 -26.60
CA ARG A 19 10.50 -12.66 -27.76
C ARG A 19 9.47 -12.05 -28.72
N ASP A 20 8.17 -12.16 -28.42
CA ASP A 20 7.12 -11.42 -29.15
C ASP A 20 7.13 -9.94 -28.73
N GLY A 21 6.98 -9.02 -29.69
CA GLY A 21 7.06 -7.57 -29.43
C GLY A 21 6.03 -7.07 -28.41
N SER A 22 4.86 -7.70 -28.37
CA SER A 22 3.84 -7.42 -27.34
C SER A 22 4.29 -7.82 -25.92
N SER A 23 4.96 -8.97 -25.78
CA SER A 23 5.50 -9.46 -24.52
C SER A 23 6.67 -8.59 -24.03
N VAL A 24 7.53 -8.12 -24.93
CA VAL A 24 8.64 -7.22 -24.58
C VAL A 24 8.13 -5.93 -23.94
N SER A 25 7.14 -5.27 -24.56
CA SER A 25 6.53 -4.06 -24.00
C SER A 25 5.91 -4.29 -22.62
N GLN A 26 5.22 -5.42 -22.42
CA GLN A 26 4.65 -5.80 -21.12
C GLN A 26 5.71 -6.06 -20.05
N ILE A 27 6.82 -6.70 -20.41
CA ILE A 27 7.97 -6.94 -19.52
C ILE A 27 8.61 -5.61 -19.11
N VAL A 28 8.85 -4.70 -20.06
CA VAL A 28 9.42 -3.37 -19.78
C VAL A 28 8.53 -2.60 -18.81
N LEU A 29 7.22 -2.52 -19.09
CA LEU A 29 6.25 -1.85 -18.21
C LEU A 29 6.23 -2.47 -16.80
N THR A 30 6.25 -3.80 -16.69
CA THR A 30 6.28 -4.50 -15.40
C THR A 30 7.58 -4.22 -14.64
N THR A 31 8.71 -4.21 -15.34
CA THR A 31 10.03 -3.95 -14.75
C THR A 31 10.13 -2.53 -14.19
N ILE A 32 9.57 -1.54 -14.91
CA ILE A 32 9.49 -0.16 -14.42
C ILE A 32 8.69 -0.10 -13.10
N ILE A 33 7.54 -0.79 -13.03
CA ILE A 33 6.74 -0.85 -11.79
C ILE A 33 7.53 -1.51 -10.65
N ILE A 34 8.26 -2.59 -10.91
CA ILE A 34 9.09 -3.27 -9.90
C ILE A 34 10.08 -2.27 -9.29
N ILE A 35 10.88 -1.60 -10.14
CA ILE A 35 11.89 -0.65 -9.71
C ILE A 35 11.26 0.49 -8.91
N MET A 36 10.19 1.09 -9.44
CA MET A 36 9.50 2.19 -8.78
C MET A 36 8.88 1.77 -7.45
N SER A 37 8.29 0.57 -7.36
CA SER A 37 7.71 0.05 -6.13
C SER A 37 8.78 -0.18 -5.06
N ILE A 38 9.92 -0.80 -5.42
CA ILE A 38 11.03 -1.05 -4.49
C ILE A 38 11.60 0.27 -3.97
N ILE A 39 11.90 1.23 -4.86
CA ILE A 39 12.47 2.51 -4.47
C ILE A 39 11.52 3.28 -3.55
N SER A 40 10.25 3.41 -3.96
CA SER A 40 9.29 4.26 -3.25
C SER A 40 8.86 3.67 -1.89
N ASN A 41 8.61 2.37 -1.81
CA ASN A 41 8.26 1.70 -0.55
C ASN A 41 9.50 1.46 0.33
N GLY A 42 10.64 1.11 -0.26
CA GLY A 42 11.91 0.98 0.45
C GLY A 42 12.32 2.28 1.14
N ALA A 43 12.15 3.42 0.47
CA ALA A 43 12.39 4.73 1.07
C ALA A 43 11.53 4.97 2.31
N ILE A 44 10.25 4.57 2.32
CA ILE A 44 9.37 4.70 3.50
C ILE A 44 9.90 3.89 4.67
N CYS A 45 10.29 2.64 4.42
CA CYS A 45 10.88 1.77 5.44
C CYS A 45 12.18 2.38 6.00
N CYS A 46 13.09 2.83 5.12
CA CYS A 46 14.34 3.47 5.52
C CYS A 46 14.11 4.74 6.36
N LEU A 47 13.17 5.60 5.96
CA LEU A 47 12.83 6.81 6.70
C LEU A 47 12.36 6.53 8.14
N LEU A 48 11.60 5.46 8.34
CA LEU A 48 11.09 5.08 9.66
C LEU A 48 12.14 4.40 10.54
N VAL A 49 13.06 3.65 9.93
CA VAL A 49 14.25 3.12 10.61
C VAL A 49 15.16 4.28 11.03
N ARG A 50 15.43 5.22 10.13
CA ARG A 50 16.36 6.34 10.37
C ARG A 50 15.81 7.37 11.36
N PHE A 51 14.57 7.82 11.19
CA PHE A 51 14.03 8.95 11.95
C PHE A 51 13.07 8.51 13.04
N ARG A 52 13.53 8.52 14.29
CA ARG A 52 12.70 8.22 15.48
C ARG A 52 11.48 9.13 15.58
N SER A 53 11.60 10.37 15.13
CA SER A 53 10.51 11.36 15.07
C SER A 53 9.33 10.93 14.18
N LEU A 54 9.55 10.04 13.22
CA LEU A 54 8.51 9.48 12.35
C LEU A 54 7.85 8.22 12.92
N ARG A 55 8.37 7.61 14.00
CA ARG A 55 7.85 6.35 14.55
C ARG A 55 6.58 6.54 15.37
N THR A 56 5.50 6.90 14.69
CA THR A 56 4.15 7.05 15.25
C THR A 56 3.27 5.85 14.90
N VAL A 57 2.22 5.59 15.68
CA VAL A 57 1.22 4.52 15.41
C VAL A 57 0.79 4.45 13.94
N PRO A 58 0.30 5.55 13.33
CA PRO A 58 -0.10 5.51 11.93
C PRO A 58 1.04 5.18 10.97
N ASN A 59 2.26 5.64 11.28
CA ASN A 59 3.40 5.39 10.41
C ASN A 59 3.92 3.96 10.53
N ILE A 60 3.70 3.27 11.65
CA ILE A 60 3.98 1.83 11.77
C ILE A 60 3.09 1.03 10.82
N LEU A 61 1.80 1.38 10.74
CA LEU A 61 0.87 0.73 9.80
C LEU A 61 1.24 0.99 8.34
N VAL A 62 1.67 2.22 8.02
CA VAL A 62 2.19 2.57 6.69
C VAL A 62 3.49 1.81 6.40
N ALA A 63 4.37 1.61 7.39
CA ALA A 63 5.58 0.81 7.24
C ALA A 63 5.26 -0.65 6.90
N ASN A 64 4.27 -1.23 7.58
CA ASN A 64 3.84 -2.61 7.29
C ASN A 64 3.35 -2.74 5.85
N LEU A 65 2.52 -1.80 5.39
CA LEU A 65 2.05 -1.78 4.00
C LEU A 65 3.22 -1.65 3.01
N ALA A 66 4.16 -0.73 3.27
CA ALA A 66 5.35 -0.57 2.44
C ALA A 66 6.23 -1.84 2.40
N PHE A 67 6.38 -2.53 3.53
CA PHE A 67 7.11 -3.79 3.60
C PHE A 67 6.45 -4.90 2.78
N ILE A 68 5.12 -5.02 2.86
CA ILE A 68 4.33 -5.94 2.03
C ILE A 68 4.53 -5.63 0.54
N ASP A 69 4.48 -4.35 0.15
CA ASP A 69 4.65 -3.92 -1.24
C ASP A 69 6.06 -4.15 -1.78
N VAL A 70 7.11 -3.99 -0.95
CA VAL A 70 8.49 -4.35 -1.34
C VAL A 70 8.59 -5.83 -1.60
N ILE A 71 8.11 -6.69 -0.69
CA ILE A 71 8.17 -8.14 -0.87
C ILE A 71 7.37 -8.54 -2.12
N ASN A 72 6.18 -7.99 -2.30
CA ASN A 72 5.35 -8.21 -3.48
C ASN A 72 6.10 -7.88 -4.79
N ALA A 73 6.84 -6.77 -4.81
CA ALA A 73 7.62 -6.34 -5.97
C ALA A 73 8.85 -7.23 -6.24
N ILE A 74 9.52 -7.77 -5.22
CA ILE A 74 10.68 -8.65 -5.40
C ILE A 74 10.29 -10.11 -5.69
N THR A 75 9.10 -10.56 -5.30
CA THR A 75 8.67 -11.96 -5.50
C THR A 75 7.57 -12.10 -6.57
N ASN A 76 6.40 -11.47 -6.37
CA ASN A 76 5.22 -11.77 -7.20
C ASN A 76 5.33 -11.17 -8.60
N MET A 77 5.91 -9.98 -8.73
CA MET A 77 6.06 -9.35 -10.04
C MET A 77 7.10 -10.07 -10.93
N PRO A 78 8.28 -10.50 -10.45
CA PRO A 78 9.17 -11.37 -11.21
C PRO A 78 8.56 -12.74 -11.53
N LEU A 79 7.88 -13.37 -10.56
CA LEU A 79 7.16 -14.62 -10.82
C LEU A 79 6.13 -14.41 -11.92
N PHE A 80 5.36 -13.32 -11.90
CA PHE A 80 4.43 -12.96 -12.96
C PHE A 80 5.11 -12.89 -14.33
N ILE A 81 6.27 -12.24 -14.46
CA ILE A 81 7.03 -12.25 -15.72
C ILE A 81 7.33 -13.69 -16.15
N MET A 82 7.79 -14.54 -15.24
CA MET A 82 8.17 -15.92 -15.55
C MET A 82 6.99 -16.82 -15.93
N TRP A 83 5.92 -16.88 -15.13
CA TRP A 83 4.82 -17.82 -15.37
C TRP A 83 3.76 -17.29 -16.34
N TYR A 84 3.57 -15.97 -16.43
CA TYR A 84 2.53 -15.35 -17.26
C TYR A 84 3.06 -14.86 -18.60
N LEU A 85 4.13 -14.04 -18.61
CA LEU A 85 4.64 -13.41 -19.84
C LEU A 85 5.57 -14.33 -20.64
N CYS A 86 6.45 -15.05 -19.95
CA CYS A 86 7.47 -15.90 -20.54
C CYS A 86 7.12 -17.40 -20.55
N GLN A 87 6.08 -17.78 -19.79
CA GLN A 87 5.60 -19.16 -19.66
C GLN A 87 6.75 -20.17 -19.46
N VAL A 88 7.61 -19.92 -18.49
CA VAL A 88 8.84 -20.72 -18.31
C VAL A 88 8.51 -22.19 -18.00
N ARG A 89 9.21 -23.12 -18.66
CA ARG A 89 8.89 -24.57 -18.67
C ARG A 89 8.98 -25.27 -17.32
N PHE A 90 9.80 -24.78 -16.38
CA PHE A 90 9.95 -25.40 -15.05
C PHE A 90 8.88 -24.95 -14.04
N LEU A 91 8.04 -23.97 -14.40
CA LEU A 91 6.91 -23.54 -13.55
C LEU A 91 5.65 -24.34 -13.94
N THR A 92 5.68 -25.63 -13.64
CA THR A 92 4.62 -26.61 -13.97
C THR A 92 4.32 -27.52 -12.78
N GLY A 93 3.13 -28.11 -12.81
CA GLY A 93 2.68 -29.10 -11.82
C GLY A 93 1.93 -28.51 -10.62
N PRO A 94 1.30 -29.37 -9.81
CA PRO A 94 0.36 -28.96 -8.78
C PRO A 94 1.04 -28.23 -7.61
N ALA A 95 2.15 -28.75 -7.11
CA ALA A 95 2.84 -28.16 -5.95
C ALA A 95 3.37 -26.74 -6.24
N VAL A 96 4.04 -26.55 -7.38
CA VAL A 96 4.58 -25.25 -7.80
C VAL A 96 3.45 -24.23 -8.01
N SER A 97 2.37 -24.66 -8.65
CA SER A 97 1.19 -23.82 -8.90
C SER A 97 0.48 -23.44 -7.61
N TRP A 98 0.34 -24.39 -6.67
CA TRP A 98 -0.22 -24.13 -5.36
C TRP A 98 0.60 -23.06 -4.63
N ILE A 99 1.92 -23.23 -4.52
CA ILE A 99 2.81 -22.26 -3.86
C ILE A 99 2.68 -20.87 -4.49
N ILE A 100 2.81 -20.76 -5.81
CA ILE A 100 2.82 -19.44 -6.49
C ILE A 100 1.47 -18.74 -6.37
N VAL A 101 0.35 -19.47 -6.55
CA VAL A 101 -0.98 -18.86 -6.49
C VAL A 101 -1.34 -18.50 -5.04
N THR A 102 -1.04 -19.38 -4.07
CA THR A 102 -1.22 -19.09 -2.63
C THR A 102 -0.39 -17.87 -2.21
N TRP A 103 0.87 -17.79 -2.63
CA TRP A 103 1.74 -16.65 -2.34
C TRP A 103 1.18 -15.34 -2.92
N TYR A 104 0.75 -15.34 -4.18
CA TYR A 104 0.13 -14.17 -4.80
C TYR A 104 -1.12 -13.70 -4.03
N VAL A 105 -2.00 -14.64 -3.67
CA VAL A 105 -3.24 -14.35 -2.96
C VAL A 105 -2.99 -13.84 -1.54
N LEU A 106 -1.99 -14.38 -0.84
CA LEU A 106 -1.59 -13.90 0.49
C LEU A 106 -1.26 -12.41 0.46
N PHE A 107 -0.44 -11.97 -0.51
CA PHE A 107 -0.05 -10.57 -0.64
C PHE A 107 -1.21 -9.64 -1.01
N MET A 108 -2.16 -10.14 -1.81
CA MET A 108 -3.42 -9.44 -2.06
C MET A 108 -4.16 -9.18 -0.73
N TYR A 109 -4.36 -10.20 0.10
CA TYR A 109 -5.06 -10.04 1.38
C TYR A 109 -4.28 -9.24 2.44
N LEU A 110 -2.96 -9.36 2.47
CA LEU A 110 -2.10 -8.53 3.33
C LEU A 110 -2.27 -7.03 2.99
N THR A 111 -2.32 -6.70 1.70
CA THR A 111 -2.52 -5.33 1.22
C THR A 111 -3.90 -4.81 1.63
N VAL A 112 -4.96 -5.58 1.33
CA VAL A 112 -6.35 -5.19 1.60
C VAL A 112 -6.59 -4.99 3.10
N THR A 113 -6.16 -5.96 3.91
CA THR A 113 -6.34 -5.91 5.37
C THR A 113 -5.54 -4.76 5.99
N SER A 114 -4.34 -4.46 5.48
CA SER A 114 -3.54 -3.30 5.90
C SER A 114 -4.24 -1.97 5.63
N LEU A 115 -4.87 -1.83 4.45
CA LEU A 115 -5.64 -0.64 4.09
C LEU A 115 -6.88 -0.46 4.98
N VAL A 116 -7.58 -1.55 5.31
CA VAL A 116 -8.71 -1.52 6.25
C VAL A 116 -8.27 -1.05 7.63
N VAL A 117 -7.17 -1.61 8.16
CA VAL A 117 -6.65 -1.20 9.49
C VAL A 117 -6.19 0.26 9.48
N LEU A 118 -5.58 0.73 8.38
CA LEU A 118 -5.23 2.13 8.21
C LEU A 118 -6.48 3.03 8.21
N MET A 119 -7.56 2.62 7.54
CA MET A 119 -8.84 3.33 7.55
C MET A 119 -9.46 3.36 8.95
N LEU A 120 -9.35 2.28 9.73
CA LEU A 120 -9.81 2.21 11.12
C LEU A 120 -9.02 3.14 12.05
N ASP A 121 -7.68 3.18 11.92
CA ASP A 121 -6.84 4.13 12.65
C ASP A 121 -7.27 5.57 12.38
N ARG A 122 -7.53 5.90 11.11
CA ARG A 122 -7.99 7.24 10.72
C ARG A 122 -9.38 7.57 11.22
N TYR A 123 -10.30 6.61 11.14
CA TYR A 123 -11.63 6.74 11.69
C TYR A 123 -11.56 7.06 13.19
N GLY A 124 -10.79 6.28 13.95
CA GLY A 124 -10.60 6.49 15.39
C GLY A 124 -10.06 7.88 15.72
N ALA A 125 -9.01 8.30 15.00
CA ALA A 125 -8.38 9.60 15.22
C ALA A 125 -9.30 10.79 14.95
N ILE A 126 -10.13 10.73 13.91
CA ILE A 126 -11.00 11.85 13.49
C ILE A 126 -12.32 11.84 14.27
N VAL A 127 -12.94 10.68 14.45
CA VAL A 127 -14.28 10.57 15.05
C VAL A 127 -14.23 10.64 16.57
N HIS A 128 -13.29 9.94 17.20
CA HIS A 128 -13.17 9.88 18.67
C HIS A 128 -12.11 10.84 19.24
N GLY A 129 -11.29 11.46 18.38
CA GLY A 129 -10.43 12.57 18.76
C GLY A 129 -9.46 12.27 19.91
N LEU A 130 -9.59 13.01 21.02
CA LEU A 130 -8.69 12.90 22.17
C LEU A 130 -8.76 11.53 22.85
N LYS A 131 -9.94 10.92 22.94
CA LYS A 131 -10.11 9.58 23.53
C LYS A 131 -9.30 8.52 22.77
N TYR A 132 -9.27 8.61 21.44
CA TYR A 132 -8.44 7.73 20.63
C TYR A 132 -6.95 8.05 20.77
N HIS A 133 -6.61 9.34 20.86
CA HIS A 133 -5.22 9.76 21.03
C HIS A 133 -4.58 9.21 22.32
N THR A 134 -5.33 9.14 23.42
CA THR A 134 -4.84 8.55 24.68
C THR A 134 -4.85 7.03 24.66
N TRP A 135 -5.80 6.41 23.96
CA TRP A 135 -5.92 4.96 23.88
C TRP A 135 -4.88 4.28 22.97
N LYS A 136 -4.48 4.94 21.87
CA LYS A 136 -3.58 4.36 20.87
C LYS A 136 -2.13 4.30 21.40
N THR A 137 -1.48 3.16 21.21
CA THR A 137 -0.07 2.96 21.62
C THR A 137 0.70 2.22 20.53
N LYS A 138 2.04 2.35 20.52
CA LYS A 138 2.90 1.66 19.56
C LYS A 138 2.79 0.14 19.68
N ASN A 139 2.66 -0.38 20.90
CA ASN A 139 2.51 -1.82 21.15
C ASN A 139 1.21 -2.36 20.55
N LYS A 140 0.09 -1.62 20.69
CA LYS A 140 -1.18 -1.98 20.02
C LYS A 140 -1.06 -1.93 18.50
N ALA A 141 -0.29 -0.99 17.94
CA ALA A 141 -0.03 -0.92 16.50
C ALA A 141 0.79 -2.12 16.01
N ALA A 142 1.84 -2.51 16.75
CA ALA A 142 2.64 -3.70 16.44
C ALA A 142 1.80 -4.99 16.55
N PHE A 143 0.97 -5.10 17.58
CA PHE A 143 0.02 -6.21 17.70
C PHE A 143 -0.98 -6.24 16.54
N ALA A 144 -1.51 -5.09 16.12
CA ALA A 144 -2.39 -5.00 14.97
C ALA A 144 -1.70 -5.49 13.68
N VAL A 145 -0.41 -5.21 13.50
CA VAL A 145 0.38 -5.76 12.39
C VAL A 145 0.38 -7.29 12.44
N ILE A 146 0.68 -7.90 13.58
CA ILE A 146 0.66 -9.37 13.72
C ILE A 146 -0.73 -9.92 13.35
N VAL A 147 -1.81 -9.29 13.84
CA VAL A 147 -3.18 -9.69 13.52
C VAL A 147 -3.48 -9.58 12.02
N ILE A 148 -3.01 -8.54 11.33
CA ILE A 148 -3.16 -8.40 9.86
C ILE A 148 -2.57 -9.63 9.15
N TRP A 149 -1.36 -10.02 9.53
CA TRP A 149 -0.68 -11.17 8.92
C TRP A 149 -1.40 -12.48 9.22
N LEU A 150 -1.83 -12.69 10.46
CA LEU A 150 -2.57 -13.89 10.85
C LEU A 150 -3.90 -14.00 10.10
N ILE A 151 -4.68 -12.91 9.99
CA ILE A 151 -5.95 -12.90 9.24
C ILE A 151 -5.72 -13.20 7.76
N ALA A 152 -4.70 -12.58 7.14
CA ALA A 152 -4.39 -12.80 5.74
C ALA A 152 -3.95 -14.25 5.47
N MET A 153 -3.10 -14.80 6.34
CA MET A 153 -2.65 -16.19 6.26
C MET A 153 -3.81 -17.16 6.50
N SER A 154 -4.64 -16.96 7.54
CA SER A 154 -5.77 -17.84 7.82
C SER A 154 -6.78 -17.86 6.68
N TYR A 155 -7.07 -16.69 6.10
CA TYR A 155 -7.98 -16.59 4.96
C TYR A 155 -7.41 -17.31 3.73
N THR A 156 -6.13 -17.08 3.43
CA THR A 156 -5.46 -17.69 2.27
C THR A 156 -5.34 -19.21 2.43
N LEU A 157 -4.97 -19.69 3.63
CA LEU A 157 -4.91 -21.12 3.93
C LEU A 157 -6.29 -21.78 3.84
N GLY A 158 -7.33 -21.14 4.39
CA GLY A 158 -8.71 -21.62 4.26
C GLY A 158 -9.16 -21.71 2.81
N MET A 159 -8.79 -20.73 2.00
CA MET A 159 -9.08 -20.72 0.57
C MET A 159 -8.43 -21.91 -0.16
N PHE A 160 -7.15 -22.16 0.11
CA PHE A 160 -6.40 -23.17 -0.62
C PHE A 160 -6.54 -24.59 -0.07
N SER A 161 -6.95 -24.76 1.19
CA SER A 161 -7.32 -26.08 1.75
C SER A 161 -8.43 -26.75 0.94
N LEU A 162 -9.31 -25.94 0.35
CA LEU A 162 -10.41 -26.39 -0.51
C LEU A 162 -10.00 -26.55 -1.99
N GLY A 163 -8.82 -26.07 -2.38
CA GLY A 163 -8.27 -26.18 -3.72
C GLY A 163 -7.22 -27.28 -3.89
N VAL A 164 -6.74 -27.92 -2.81
CA VAL A 164 -5.68 -28.95 -2.86
C VAL A 164 -6.04 -30.14 -3.76
N SER A 165 -7.33 -30.44 -3.91
CA SER A 165 -7.79 -31.57 -4.74
C SER A 165 -7.72 -31.32 -6.26
N ILE A 166 -7.39 -30.10 -6.70
CA ILE A 166 -7.27 -29.79 -8.13
C ILE A 166 -5.92 -30.29 -8.63
N ASP A 167 -5.95 -31.39 -9.37
CA ASP A 167 -4.80 -31.88 -10.13
C ASP A 167 -5.14 -31.94 -11.62
N VAL A 168 -4.44 -31.13 -12.41
CA VAL A 168 -4.54 -31.12 -13.88
C VAL A 168 -3.25 -31.67 -14.53
N GLY A 169 -2.43 -32.39 -13.76
CA GLY A 169 -1.16 -32.98 -14.19
C GLY A 169 -0.03 -31.96 -14.31
N ASN A 170 0.97 -32.25 -15.14
CA ASN A 170 2.15 -31.38 -15.29
C ASN A 170 1.89 -30.14 -16.18
N MET A 171 0.80 -29.43 -15.91
CA MET A 171 0.41 -28.21 -16.62
C MET A 171 1.09 -26.97 -16.04
N PRO A 172 1.31 -25.91 -16.85
CA PRO A 172 1.83 -24.64 -16.38
C PRO A 172 0.95 -23.95 -15.32
N VAL A 173 1.58 -23.14 -14.47
CA VAL A 173 0.94 -22.37 -13.38
C VAL A 173 -0.25 -21.52 -13.85
N TRP A 174 -0.18 -20.92 -15.04
CA TRP A 174 -1.28 -20.10 -15.56
C TRP A 174 -2.57 -20.91 -15.81
N ILE A 175 -2.46 -22.20 -16.16
CA ILE A 175 -3.60 -23.10 -16.33
C ILE A 175 -4.21 -23.40 -14.96
N TYR A 176 -3.39 -23.84 -14.00
CA TYR A 176 -3.83 -24.09 -12.62
C TYR A 176 -4.56 -22.88 -12.04
N ARG A 177 -4.04 -21.67 -12.27
CA ARG A 177 -4.69 -20.44 -11.84
C ARG A 177 -6.11 -20.27 -12.40
N ILE A 178 -6.35 -20.61 -13.68
CA ILE A 178 -7.69 -20.53 -14.28
C ILE A 178 -8.63 -21.50 -13.56
N TYR A 179 -8.19 -22.72 -13.28
CA TYR A 179 -8.97 -23.70 -12.53
C TYR A 179 -9.25 -23.26 -11.10
N TYR A 180 -8.23 -22.77 -10.38
CA TYR A 180 -8.41 -22.20 -9.05
C TYR A 180 -9.41 -21.05 -9.06
N PHE A 181 -9.29 -20.12 -10.02
CA PHE A 181 -10.21 -18.99 -10.13
C PHE A 181 -11.64 -19.41 -10.45
N LYS A 182 -11.82 -20.32 -11.42
CA LYS A 182 -13.14 -20.76 -11.90
C LYS A 182 -13.90 -21.58 -10.85
N ASN A 183 -13.23 -22.55 -10.23
CA ASN A 183 -13.88 -23.51 -9.34
C ASN A 183 -14.14 -22.93 -7.95
N PHE A 184 -13.21 -22.12 -7.44
CA PHE A 184 -13.21 -21.69 -6.05
C PHE A 184 -12.95 -20.19 -5.86
N GLY A 185 -12.07 -19.62 -6.69
CA GLY A 185 -11.58 -18.27 -6.54
C GLY A 185 -12.66 -17.21 -6.69
N ARG A 186 -13.69 -17.41 -7.51
CA ARG A 186 -14.82 -16.47 -7.58
C ARG A 186 -15.53 -16.30 -6.25
N SER A 187 -15.73 -17.38 -5.49
CA SER A 187 -16.46 -17.35 -4.22
C SER A 187 -15.67 -16.75 -3.06
N PHE A 188 -14.34 -16.67 -3.17
CA PHE A 188 -13.46 -16.16 -2.11
C PHE A 188 -12.77 -14.84 -2.48
N LEU A 189 -12.23 -14.72 -3.68
CA LEU A 189 -11.53 -13.50 -4.13
C LEU A 189 -12.50 -12.33 -4.31
N ILE A 190 -13.70 -12.57 -4.87
CA ILE A 190 -14.67 -11.49 -5.11
C ILE A 190 -15.20 -10.95 -3.77
N PRO A 191 -15.75 -11.75 -2.84
CA PRO A 191 -16.19 -11.23 -1.55
C PRO A 191 -15.01 -10.69 -0.73
N GLY A 192 -13.85 -11.36 -0.79
CA GLY A 192 -12.63 -10.93 -0.13
C GLY A 192 -12.12 -9.55 -0.57
N GLN A 193 -12.46 -9.10 -1.78
CA GLN A 193 -12.13 -7.76 -2.25
C GLN A 193 -13.25 -6.74 -2.01
N LEU A 194 -14.51 -7.15 -2.24
CA LEU A 194 -15.68 -6.26 -2.18
C LEU A 194 -16.13 -5.95 -0.75
N ILE A 195 -16.06 -6.91 0.19
CA ILE A 195 -16.46 -6.68 1.58
C ILE A 195 -15.53 -5.64 2.23
N PRO A 196 -14.18 -5.77 2.17
CA PRO A 196 -13.28 -4.72 2.64
C PRO A 196 -13.48 -3.38 1.93
N PHE A 197 -13.78 -3.39 0.63
CA PHE A 197 -14.08 -2.18 -0.11
C PHE A 197 -15.30 -1.45 0.45
N ALA A 198 -16.43 -2.15 0.57
CA ALA A 198 -17.66 -1.61 1.12
C ALA A 198 -17.42 -1.06 2.53
N PHE A 199 -16.68 -1.80 3.35
CA PHE A 199 -16.29 -1.36 4.69
C PHE A 199 -15.47 -0.07 4.68
N MET A 200 -14.45 0.03 3.82
CA MET A 200 -13.66 1.26 3.67
C MET A 200 -14.50 2.44 3.16
N VAL A 201 -15.45 2.21 2.25
CA VAL A 201 -16.38 3.25 1.77
C VAL A 201 -17.28 3.75 2.91
N ILE A 202 -17.83 2.84 3.73
CA ILE A 202 -18.64 3.21 4.89
C ILE A 202 -17.81 4.05 5.87
N LEU A 203 -16.61 3.59 6.24
CA LEU A 203 -15.71 4.35 7.11
C LEU A 203 -15.36 5.72 6.52
N GLY A 204 -15.06 5.77 5.22
CA GLY A 204 -14.75 7.00 4.50
C GLY A 204 -15.91 7.99 4.53
N PHE A 205 -17.15 7.52 4.34
CA PHE A 205 -18.35 8.34 4.44
C PHE A 205 -18.56 8.88 5.86
N LEU A 206 -18.40 8.05 6.89
CA LEU A 206 -18.52 8.48 8.29
C LEU A 206 -17.46 9.54 8.64
N ILE A 207 -16.22 9.35 8.20
CA ILE A 207 -15.13 10.34 8.34
C ILE A 207 -15.51 11.64 7.65
N TRP A 208 -15.95 11.58 6.39
CA TRP A 208 -16.33 12.76 5.62
C TRP A 208 -17.46 13.53 6.30
N ARG A 209 -18.50 12.84 6.79
CA ARG A 209 -19.61 13.46 7.53
C ARG A 209 -19.10 14.18 8.76
N LYS A 210 -18.24 13.55 9.57
CA LYS A 210 -17.67 14.16 10.78
C LYS A 210 -16.86 15.41 10.44
N VAL A 211 -15.99 15.33 9.45
CA VAL A 211 -15.16 16.46 9.00
C VAL A 211 -16.00 17.62 8.47
N ARG A 212 -17.08 17.35 7.72
CA ARG A 212 -18.00 18.37 7.20
C ARG A 212 -18.69 19.15 8.31
N VAL A 213 -19.18 18.46 9.34
CA VAL A 213 -19.82 19.08 10.50
C VAL A 213 -18.82 19.96 11.25
N SER A 214 -17.62 19.43 11.54
CA SER A 214 -16.56 20.20 12.20
C SER A 214 -16.11 21.41 11.39
N THR A 215 -16.12 21.34 10.05
CA THR A 215 -15.75 22.48 9.19
C THR A 215 -16.79 23.60 9.25
N ARG A 216 -18.09 23.27 9.36
CA ARG A 216 -19.17 24.26 9.41
C ARG A 216 -19.27 24.99 10.76
N ALA A 217 -18.82 24.35 11.84
CA ALA A 217 -19.00 24.86 13.19
C ALA A 217 -17.88 25.80 13.69
N ILE A 218 -16.82 26.07 12.90
CA ILE A 218 -15.56 26.63 13.44
C ILE A 218 -15.06 27.86 12.67
N ALA A 219 -14.65 28.89 13.41
CA ALA A 219 -13.95 30.06 12.90
C ALA A 219 -12.51 29.74 12.43
N PRO A 220 -12.09 30.23 11.25
CA PRO A 220 -10.91 29.75 10.52
C PRO A 220 -9.54 29.98 11.18
N GLN A 221 -9.43 30.91 12.15
CA GLN A 221 -8.14 31.25 12.79
C GLN A 221 -7.88 30.54 14.13
N SER A 222 -8.84 29.79 14.67
CA SER A 222 -8.66 29.09 15.95
C SER A 222 -7.69 27.89 15.85
N ASN A 223 -7.11 27.46 16.98
CA ASN A 223 -6.33 26.20 17.03
C ASN A 223 -7.18 24.99 16.63
N VAL A 224 -8.49 25.05 16.90
CA VAL A 224 -9.47 24.06 16.44
C VAL A 224 -9.62 24.09 14.92
N GLY A 225 -9.65 25.28 14.30
CA GLY A 225 -9.66 25.46 12.84
C GLY A 225 -8.42 24.86 12.16
N LYS A 226 -7.23 25.03 12.74
CA LYS A 226 -5.99 24.39 12.25
C LYS A 226 -6.08 22.86 12.26
N ARG A 227 -6.66 22.28 13.33
CA ARG A 227 -6.89 20.84 13.45
C ARG A 227 -7.88 20.34 12.39
N VAL A 228 -9.02 21.01 12.23
CA VAL A 228 -10.02 20.64 11.21
C VAL A 228 -9.44 20.68 9.80
N ARG A 229 -8.60 21.66 9.47
CA ARG A 229 -7.90 21.70 8.17
C ARG A 229 -7.01 20.48 7.95
N SER A 230 -6.32 20.00 8.99
CA SER A 230 -5.53 18.77 8.94
C SER A 230 -6.41 17.53 8.75
N ASP A 231 -7.58 17.49 9.41
CA ASP A 231 -8.55 16.40 9.27
C ASP A 231 -9.14 16.36 7.86
N VAL A 232 -9.43 17.53 7.25
CA VAL A 232 -9.83 17.64 5.83
C VAL A 232 -8.75 17.09 4.90
N GLN A 233 -7.48 17.47 5.12
CA GLN A 233 -6.39 16.95 4.29
C GLN A 233 -6.25 15.43 4.42
N THR A 234 -6.42 14.91 5.64
CA THR A 234 -6.40 13.47 5.91
C THR A 234 -7.55 12.77 5.21
N ALA A 235 -8.78 13.28 5.32
CA ALA A 235 -9.95 12.73 4.64
C ALA A 235 -9.82 12.73 3.11
N LYS A 236 -9.21 13.77 2.53
CA LYS A 236 -8.87 13.79 1.09
C LYS A 236 -7.89 12.69 0.71
N THR A 237 -6.85 12.47 1.51
CA THR A 237 -5.93 11.35 1.28
C THR A 237 -6.67 10.02 1.34
N LEU A 238 -7.60 9.82 2.29
CA LEU A 238 -8.38 8.58 2.38
C LEU A 238 -9.35 8.39 1.20
N ALA A 239 -9.95 9.47 0.70
CA ALA A 239 -10.76 9.40 -0.51
C ALA A 239 -9.93 8.94 -1.71
N ILE A 240 -8.70 9.45 -1.84
CA ILE A 240 -7.75 9.03 -2.88
C ILE A 240 -7.37 7.55 -2.69
N THR A 241 -7.14 7.08 -1.46
CA THR A 241 -6.81 5.65 -1.22
C THR A 241 -7.97 4.74 -1.57
N ILE A 242 -9.21 5.11 -1.24
CA ILE A 242 -10.41 4.34 -1.59
C ILE A 242 -10.58 4.30 -3.11
N LEU A 243 -10.38 5.43 -3.79
CA LEU A 243 -10.44 5.49 -5.25
C LEU A 243 -9.33 4.65 -5.90
N ALA A 244 -8.09 4.74 -5.40
CA ALA A 244 -6.98 3.92 -5.89
C ALA A 244 -7.28 2.43 -5.71
N TYR A 245 -7.77 2.02 -4.54
CA TYR A 245 -8.19 0.64 -4.30
C TYR A 245 -9.32 0.19 -5.25
N PHE A 246 -10.28 1.06 -5.55
CA PHE A 246 -11.33 0.73 -6.52
C PHE A 246 -10.75 0.49 -7.92
N LEU A 247 -9.92 1.41 -8.40
CA LEU A 247 -9.30 1.36 -9.73
C LEU A 247 -8.24 0.25 -9.88
N MET A 248 -7.60 -0.15 -8.78
CA MET A 248 -6.47 -1.08 -8.79
C MET A 248 -6.79 -2.44 -8.15
N GLY A 249 -7.96 -2.57 -7.51
CA GLY A 249 -8.44 -3.77 -6.86
C GLY A 249 -9.71 -4.31 -7.48
N CYS A 250 -10.79 -3.51 -7.49
CA CYS A 250 -12.08 -3.94 -8.03
C CYS A 250 -12.09 -3.96 -9.57
N PHE A 251 -11.50 -2.96 -10.21
CA PHE A 251 -11.46 -2.86 -11.67
C PHE A 251 -10.67 -4.01 -12.35
N PRO A 252 -9.51 -4.46 -11.83
CA PRO A 252 -8.86 -5.68 -12.31
C PRO A 252 -9.71 -6.94 -12.27
N VAL A 253 -10.57 -7.10 -11.25
CA VAL A 253 -11.48 -8.25 -11.16
C VAL A 253 -12.50 -8.23 -12.30
N LEU A 254 -12.98 -7.03 -12.66
CA LEU A 254 -13.84 -6.85 -13.83
C LEU A 254 -13.08 -7.17 -15.14
N LEU A 255 -11.85 -6.67 -15.28
CA LEU A 255 -11.02 -6.95 -16.46
C LEU A 255 -10.73 -8.45 -16.61
N HIS A 256 -10.41 -9.17 -15.53
CA HIS A 256 -10.24 -10.63 -15.52
C HIS A 256 -11.50 -11.37 -15.95
N SER A 257 -12.68 -10.83 -15.62
CA SER A 257 -13.96 -11.44 -16.00
C SER A 257 -14.28 -11.26 -17.50
N ILE A 258 -13.78 -10.19 -18.12
CA ILE A 258 -13.98 -9.88 -19.54
C ILE A 258 -12.88 -10.49 -20.42
N ALA A 259 -11.68 -10.68 -19.87
CA ALA A 259 -10.55 -11.25 -20.57
C ALA A 259 -10.80 -12.71 -21.00
N LYS A 260 -11.08 -12.91 -22.30
CA LYS A 260 -11.32 -14.25 -22.87
C LYS A 260 -10.03 -14.99 -23.26
N LEU A 261 -8.93 -14.26 -23.46
CA LEU A 261 -7.67 -14.80 -24.01
C LEU A 261 -6.49 -14.51 -23.08
N HIS A 262 -5.73 -15.57 -22.76
CA HIS A 262 -4.47 -15.46 -22.02
C HIS A 262 -3.44 -14.64 -22.82
N GLY A 263 -2.70 -13.76 -22.15
CA GLY A 263 -1.70 -12.89 -22.79
C GLY A 263 -2.27 -11.70 -23.59
N SER A 264 -3.60 -11.52 -23.63
CA SER A 264 -4.20 -10.32 -24.21
C SER A 264 -3.87 -9.08 -23.38
N TRP A 265 -3.84 -7.90 -24.00
CA TRP A 265 -3.63 -6.62 -23.30
C TRP A 265 -4.65 -6.38 -22.19
N ILE A 266 -5.89 -6.86 -22.34
CA ILE A 266 -6.95 -6.76 -21.32
C ILE A 266 -6.56 -7.60 -20.10
N HIS A 267 -6.13 -8.84 -20.31
CA HIS A 267 -5.71 -9.73 -19.23
C HIS A 267 -4.44 -9.22 -18.53
N PHE A 268 -3.47 -8.71 -19.30
CA PHE A 268 -2.27 -8.06 -18.74
C PHE A 268 -2.64 -6.81 -17.92
N SER A 269 -3.54 -5.98 -18.43
CA SER A 269 -3.96 -4.74 -17.76
C SER A 269 -4.54 -5.00 -16.38
N ALA A 270 -5.31 -6.09 -16.21
CA ALA A 270 -5.82 -6.49 -14.91
C ALA A 270 -4.68 -6.72 -13.89
N PHE A 271 -3.64 -7.46 -14.28
CA PHE A 271 -2.44 -7.64 -13.44
C PHE A 271 -1.69 -6.35 -13.20
N PHE A 272 -1.50 -5.59 -14.26
CA PHE A 272 -0.76 -4.34 -14.25
C PHE A 272 -1.37 -3.34 -13.26
N PHE A 273 -2.69 -3.15 -13.28
CA PHE A 273 -3.39 -2.27 -12.34
C PHE A 273 -3.26 -2.75 -10.89
N THR A 274 -3.28 -4.06 -10.63
CA THR A 274 -3.03 -4.60 -9.29
C THR A 274 -1.59 -4.30 -8.82
N PHE A 275 -0.59 -4.42 -9.68
CA PHE A 275 0.79 -4.07 -9.33
C PHE A 275 1.01 -2.56 -9.18
N LEU A 276 0.27 -1.75 -9.95
CA LEU A 276 0.32 -0.30 -9.86
C LEU A 276 -0.12 0.21 -8.48
N ASN A 277 -0.99 -0.55 -7.78
CA ASN A 277 -1.39 -0.27 -6.40
C ASN A 277 -0.19 -0.17 -5.45
N SER A 278 0.71 -1.17 -5.52
CA SER A 278 1.90 -1.23 -4.67
C SER A 278 2.82 -0.03 -4.92
N MET A 279 2.93 0.45 -6.16
CA MET A 279 3.68 1.66 -6.50
C MET A 279 2.99 2.95 -6.02
N ALA A 280 1.66 3.02 -6.08
CA ALA A 280 0.90 4.22 -5.77
C ALA A 280 0.82 4.52 -4.26
N ASN A 281 0.89 3.49 -3.40
CA ASN A 281 0.76 3.61 -1.95
C ASN A 281 1.71 4.68 -1.35
N PRO A 282 3.02 4.68 -1.62
CA PRO A 282 3.92 5.76 -1.21
C PRO A 282 3.52 7.16 -1.68
N VAL A 283 3.11 7.30 -2.94
CA VAL A 283 2.70 8.60 -3.51
C VAL A 283 1.49 9.17 -2.76
N ILE A 284 0.56 8.30 -2.35
CA ILE A 284 -0.65 8.71 -1.66
C ILE A 284 -0.35 9.12 -0.20
N TYR A 285 0.54 8.41 0.50
CA TYR A 285 0.80 8.64 1.92
C TYR A 285 2.01 9.55 2.23
N SER A 286 3.16 9.35 1.58
CA SER A 286 4.43 9.96 1.96
C SER A 286 4.67 11.30 1.27
N LEU A 287 4.22 11.49 0.02
CA LEU A 287 4.40 12.75 -0.70
C LEU A 287 3.41 13.84 -0.29
N ARG A 288 2.45 13.60 0.61
CA ARG A 288 1.43 14.61 0.98
C ARG A 288 1.74 15.35 2.28
N THR A 289 2.65 14.85 3.12
CA THR A 289 3.04 15.52 4.36
C THR A 289 4.39 16.22 4.22
N ARG A 290 4.45 17.50 4.60
CA ARG A 290 5.69 18.31 4.57
C ARG A 290 6.83 17.66 5.36
N ARG A 291 6.51 16.97 6.45
CA ARG A 291 7.46 16.25 7.31
C ARG A 291 8.13 15.07 6.59
N PHE A 292 7.38 14.26 5.85
CA PHE A 292 7.95 13.15 5.08
C PHE A 292 8.82 13.64 3.93
N ARG A 293 8.40 14.70 3.21
CA ARG A 293 9.25 15.33 2.17
C ARG A 293 10.55 15.87 2.75
N ALA A 294 10.50 16.54 3.91
CA ALA A 294 11.69 17.04 4.58
C ALA A 294 12.62 15.91 5.03
N ALA A 295 12.06 14.82 5.55
CA ALA A 295 12.82 13.63 5.93
C ALA A 295 13.46 12.94 4.72
N LEU A 296 12.76 12.85 3.58
CA LEU A 296 13.29 12.30 2.33
C LEU A 296 14.46 13.12 1.80
N LEU A 297 14.33 14.45 1.76
CA LEU A 297 15.43 15.33 1.35
C LEU A 297 16.62 15.23 2.30
N LEU A 298 16.38 15.06 3.61
CA LEU A 298 17.44 14.87 4.59
C LEU A 298 18.13 13.52 4.41
N LEU A 299 17.38 12.44 4.13
CA LEU A 299 17.95 11.12 3.83
C LEU A 299 18.83 11.14 2.57
N LEU A 300 18.43 11.90 1.54
CA LEU A 300 19.23 12.06 0.33
C LEU A 300 20.49 12.90 0.55
N ARG A 301 20.44 13.88 1.47
CA ARG A 301 21.56 14.76 1.78
C ARG A 301 22.54 14.16 2.79
N ASP A 302 22.03 13.41 3.77
CA ASP A 302 22.77 12.88 4.91
C ASP A 302 22.20 11.50 5.32
N PRO A 303 22.50 10.45 4.54
CA PRO A 303 21.90 9.12 4.73
C PRO A 303 22.31 8.47 6.06
N CYS A 304 23.53 8.74 6.55
CA CYS A 304 24.13 8.10 7.72
C CYS A 304 24.39 9.03 8.92
N GLY A 305 24.14 10.34 8.83
CA GLY A 305 24.31 11.22 9.99
C GLY A 305 23.26 11.00 11.07
N ASP A 306 23.19 11.89 12.08
CA ASP A 306 22.23 11.78 13.20
C ASP A 306 21.09 12.81 13.15
N SER A 307 21.17 13.74 12.19
CA SER A 307 20.22 14.83 11.96
C SER A 307 18.75 14.35 11.98
N GLN A 308 17.83 15.09 12.61
CA GLN A 308 16.39 14.79 12.58
C GLN A 308 15.64 15.84 11.73
N PRO A 309 14.58 15.47 10.99
CA PRO A 309 13.77 16.41 10.23
C PRO A 309 13.01 17.35 11.17
N THR A 310 13.49 18.58 11.32
CA THR A 310 12.84 19.62 12.13
C THR A 310 11.65 20.23 11.39
N ASP A 311 10.50 20.37 12.04
CA ASP A 311 9.44 21.25 11.55
C ASP A 311 9.97 22.69 11.51
N LYS A 312 9.91 23.35 10.35
CA LYS A 312 10.32 24.75 10.14
C LYS A 312 9.73 25.77 11.13
N LYS A 313 8.77 25.39 11.99
CA LYS A 313 8.22 26.23 13.06
C LYS A 313 9.18 26.50 14.22
N SER A 314 10.13 25.61 14.52
CA SER A 314 11.05 25.82 15.67
C SER A 314 12.16 26.84 15.38
N ARG A 315 12.55 27.02 14.11
CA ARG A 315 13.59 28.01 13.75
C ARG A 315 13.12 29.46 13.88
N SER A 316 11.85 29.73 13.61
CA SER A 316 11.28 31.09 13.70
C SER A 316 11.01 31.54 15.14
N MET A 317 10.77 30.62 16.09
CA MET A 317 10.64 31.01 17.50
C MET A 317 12.01 31.23 18.14
N ASN A 318 12.98 30.36 17.88
CA ASN A 318 14.32 30.53 18.47
C ASN A 318 15.08 31.72 17.87
N SER A 319 14.89 32.08 16.60
CA SER A 319 15.51 33.30 16.04
C SER A 319 14.91 34.57 16.62
N SER A 320 13.60 34.58 16.92
CA SER A 320 12.94 35.72 17.55
C SER A 320 13.34 35.84 19.02
N THR A 321 13.30 34.77 19.80
CA THR A 321 13.66 34.80 21.23
C THR A 321 15.13 35.12 21.45
N VAL A 322 16.03 34.66 20.58
CA VAL A 322 17.45 35.05 20.63
C VAL A 322 17.63 36.52 20.25
N ALA A 323 16.95 37.03 19.21
CA ALA A 323 17.02 38.44 18.84
C ALA A 323 16.42 39.39 19.90
N THR A 324 15.35 38.98 20.61
CA THR A 324 14.78 39.78 21.72
C THR A 324 15.70 39.78 22.93
N ASN A 325 16.31 38.64 23.28
CA ASN A 325 17.22 38.56 24.42
C ASN A 325 18.52 39.32 24.16
N THR A 326 19.08 39.26 22.94
CA THR A 326 20.28 40.03 22.61
C THR A 326 20.02 41.53 22.69
N LYS A 327 18.89 42.03 22.16
CA LYS A 327 18.51 43.45 22.27
C LYS A 327 18.23 43.90 23.71
N MET A 328 17.67 43.03 24.55
CA MET A 328 17.41 43.35 25.96
C MET A 328 18.71 43.43 26.77
N THR A 329 19.69 42.54 26.51
CA THR A 329 21.02 42.65 27.12
C THR A 329 21.81 43.87 26.67
N THR A 330 21.69 44.31 25.40
CA THR A 330 22.36 45.55 24.96
C THR A 330 21.73 46.80 25.58
N PHE A 331 20.41 46.79 25.77
CA PHE A 331 19.70 47.93 26.39
C PHE A 331 20.01 48.07 27.88
N VAL A 332 20.16 46.95 28.61
CA VAL A 332 20.55 46.99 30.03
C VAL A 332 21.99 47.47 30.20
N SER A 333 22.93 47.03 29.35
CA SER A 333 24.32 47.50 29.40
C SER A 333 24.49 48.98 29.02
N ASP A 334 23.67 49.50 28.10
CA ASP A 334 23.69 50.93 27.72
C ASP A 334 23.07 51.85 28.77
N VAL A 335 22.18 51.33 29.63
CA VAL A 335 21.60 52.09 30.75
C VAL A 335 22.55 52.11 31.95
N GLU A 336 23.23 51.00 32.26
CA GLU A 336 24.23 50.96 33.34
C GLU A 336 25.45 51.86 33.05
N ASN A 337 25.87 52.01 31.80
CA ASN A 337 26.98 52.89 31.40
C ASN A 337 26.62 54.39 31.35
N ARG A 338 25.37 54.79 31.60
CA ARG A 338 24.95 56.21 31.65
C ARG A 338 24.64 56.72 33.06
N VAL A 339 24.75 55.87 34.07
CA VAL A 339 24.42 56.18 35.47
C VAL A 339 25.67 56.25 36.37
N PHE A 340 26.87 56.14 35.79
CA PHE A 340 28.14 56.40 36.47
C PHE A 340 28.95 57.48 35.76
#